data_AF-A0A9E1P2Y7-F1
#
_entry.id   AF-A0A9E1P2Y7-F1
#
_cell.length_a   1.000
_cell.length_b   1.000
_cell.length_c   1.000
_cell.angle_alpha   90.00
_cell.angle_beta   90.00
_cell.angle_gamma   90.00
#
_symmetry.space_group_name_H-M   'P 1'
#
loop_
_entity.id
_entity.type
_entity.pdbx_description
1 polymer ?
#
loop_
_entity_poly.entity_id
_entity_poly.type
_entity_poly.pdbx_seq_one_letter_code
_entity_poly.pdbx_strand_id
1 'polypeptide(L)'
;MLLRRVTAVILLSFLAGCKLQIIVPLGGQVITDSGTYSCAAGQTCEIDIVDLFFDETFTAVPDTGYIFVQWKKKAGRGFCATVNQRHSPCRLYTAFIDKQPKLRPLLASSGIFFLVPEFTEGAQLTLNDTGITFGADYPFGNNVGCTGATISQQDCSNGRDASNNDDSDGHAGFSYTKLSTTGAILSAAAADFSCVRDNNTGLVWEAKTDLGGIHNEANTYRWGGKTALGSGWGEYYSDWNVLVDGSNTAALCGYADWRVPTTRELESLVNLNRDDPTIDTTFFVHTAAADFWSASPAADGSGYAWHVNFDAGYSYDWGDRETFMRVRLVSTAK
;
A
#
# COMPACT_ATOMS: atom_id res chain seq x y z
N MET A 1 -13.58 -14.16 78.74
CA MET A 1 -13.22 -13.63 77.40
C MET A 1 -13.23 -14.78 76.41
N LEU A 2 -14.33 -14.96 75.67
CA LEU A 2 -14.42 -15.89 74.55
C LEU A 2 -14.42 -15.06 73.26
N LEU A 3 -13.31 -15.08 72.54
CA LEU A 3 -13.09 -14.29 71.34
C LEU A 3 -13.74 -15.01 70.14
N ARG A 4 -14.88 -14.49 69.66
CA ARG A 4 -15.51 -14.94 68.40
C ARG A 4 -14.57 -14.61 67.23
N ARG A 5 -14.05 -15.63 66.55
CA ARG A 5 -13.36 -15.49 65.27
C ARG A 5 -14.41 -15.16 64.20
N VAL A 6 -14.42 -13.92 63.73
CA VAL A 6 -15.16 -13.50 62.54
C VAL A 6 -14.24 -13.71 61.35
N THR A 7 -14.55 -14.70 60.52
CA THR A 7 -13.86 -14.93 59.25
C THR A 7 -14.38 -13.90 58.25
N ALA A 8 -13.58 -12.89 57.94
CA ALA A 8 -13.91 -11.92 56.89
C ALA A 8 -13.74 -12.58 55.52
N VAL A 9 -14.86 -12.79 54.81
CA VAL A 9 -14.87 -13.15 53.39
C VAL A 9 -14.51 -11.88 52.61
N ILE A 10 -13.29 -11.80 52.09
CA ILE A 10 -12.89 -10.75 51.15
C ILE A 10 -13.56 -11.09 49.82
N LEU A 11 -14.70 -10.46 49.56
CA LEU A 11 -15.34 -10.46 48.25
C LEU A 11 -14.49 -9.57 47.33
N LEU A 12 -13.68 -10.16 46.43
CA LEU A 12 -13.07 -9.39 45.34
C LEU A 12 -14.20 -8.86 44.46
N SER A 13 -14.54 -7.59 44.64
CA SER A 13 -15.45 -6.86 43.77
C SER A 13 -14.77 -6.69 42.41
N PHE A 14 -15.20 -7.47 41.42
CA PHE A 14 -14.92 -7.14 40.02
C PHE A 14 -15.51 -5.76 39.74
N LEU A 15 -14.66 -4.80 39.38
CA LEU A 15 -15.07 -3.45 38.99
C LEU A 15 -16.09 -3.56 37.84
N ALA A 16 -17.30 -3.04 38.06
CA ALA A 16 -18.35 -3.00 37.05
C ALA A 16 -18.02 -1.88 36.05
N GLY A 17 -17.42 -2.24 34.92
CA GLY A 17 -17.09 -1.35 33.81
C GLY A 17 -17.57 -1.90 32.48
N CYS A 18 -17.86 -1.00 31.54
CA CYS A 18 -18.15 -1.36 30.15
C CYS A 18 -16.88 -1.93 29.53
N LYS A 19 -16.97 -3.03 28.77
CA LYS A 19 -15.80 -3.73 28.22
C LYS A 19 -15.73 -3.59 26.72
N LEU A 20 -14.57 -3.21 26.22
CA LEU A 20 -14.23 -3.32 24.80
C LEU A 20 -13.35 -4.56 24.61
N GLN A 21 -13.84 -5.54 23.84
CA GLN A 21 -13.07 -6.69 23.41
C GLN A 21 -12.56 -6.51 21.98
N ILE A 22 -11.25 -6.51 21.82
CA ILE A 22 -10.55 -6.47 20.54
C ILE A 22 -10.21 -7.90 20.15
N ILE A 23 -10.83 -8.42 19.10
CA ILE A 23 -10.65 -9.81 18.65
C ILE A 23 -9.84 -9.78 17.37
N VAL A 24 -8.54 -10.03 17.47
CA VAL A 24 -7.61 -9.92 16.34
C VAL A 24 -7.40 -11.31 15.75
N PRO A 25 -7.81 -11.57 14.50
CA PRO A 25 -7.48 -12.83 13.85
C PRO A 25 -5.99 -12.91 13.52
N LEU A 26 -5.53 -14.01 12.92
CA LEU A 26 -4.19 -14.04 12.33
C LEU A 26 -4.09 -13.04 11.17
N GLY A 27 -2.89 -12.53 10.90
CA GLY A 27 -2.60 -11.65 9.77
C GLY A 27 -2.51 -10.16 10.10
N GLY A 28 -2.41 -9.79 11.38
CA GLY A 28 -2.17 -8.42 11.80
C GLY A 28 -2.37 -8.20 13.28
N GLN A 29 -2.16 -6.96 13.71
CA GLN A 29 -2.38 -6.48 15.08
C GLN A 29 -3.32 -5.27 15.11
N VAL A 30 -3.80 -4.92 16.30
CA VAL A 30 -4.52 -3.65 16.54
C VAL A 30 -3.75 -2.84 17.57
N ILE A 31 -3.40 -1.61 17.22
CA ILE A 31 -2.69 -0.66 18.10
C ILE A 31 -3.52 0.60 18.29
N THR A 32 -3.22 1.38 19.33
CA THR A 32 -3.79 2.73 19.50
C THR A 32 -2.78 3.83 19.19
N ASP A 33 -3.27 4.99 18.72
CA ASP A 33 -2.44 6.17 18.45
C ASP A 33 -1.69 6.66 19.71
N SER A 34 -2.26 6.45 20.90
CA SER A 34 -1.61 6.75 22.19
C SER A 34 -0.45 5.81 22.53
N GLY A 35 -0.36 4.66 21.87
CA GLY A 35 0.56 3.56 22.21
C GLY A 35 0.18 2.79 23.48
N THR A 36 -0.93 3.14 24.15
CA THR A 36 -1.35 2.53 25.42
C THR A 36 -1.79 1.08 25.24
N TYR A 37 -2.44 0.76 24.12
CA TYR A 37 -2.99 -0.56 23.86
C TYR A 37 -2.41 -1.15 22.58
N SER A 38 -1.99 -2.40 22.66
CA SER A 38 -1.60 -3.23 21.52
C SER A 38 -2.16 -4.64 21.71
N CYS A 39 -2.84 -5.14 20.69
CA CYS A 39 -3.41 -6.48 20.65
C CYS A 39 -2.85 -7.24 19.45
N ALA A 40 -2.07 -8.28 19.72
CA ALA A 40 -1.33 -9.00 18.70
C ALA A 40 -2.22 -9.98 17.90
N ALA A 41 -1.69 -10.46 16.78
CA ALA A 41 -2.31 -11.47 15.95
C ALA A 41 -2.78 -12.70 16.75
N GLY A 42 -4.01 -13.14 16.51
CA GLY A 42 -4.62 -14.28 17.18
C GLY A 42 -5.03 -14.05 18.64
N GLN A 43 -4.88 -12.84 19.18
CA GLN A 43 -5.26 -12.52 20.56
C GLN A 43 -6.68 -11.95 20.67
N THR A 44 -7.23 -12.05 21.88
CA THR A 44 -8.38 -11.27 22.30
C THR A 44 -7.98 -10.42 23.51
N CYS A 45 -7.98 -9.10 23.33
CA CYS A 45 -7.64 -8.14 24.38
C CYS A 45 -8.90 -7.48 24.91
N GLU A 46 -8.90 -7.14 26.19
CA GLU A 46 -10.05 -6.52 26.86
C GLU A 46 -9.63 -5.22 27.53
N ILE A 47 -10.42 -4.17 27.31
CA ILE A 47 -10.21 -2.84 27.90
C ILE A 47 -11.45 -2.48 28.71
N ASP A 48 -11.26 -2.14 29.97
CA ASP A 48 -12.30 -1.62 30.86
C ASP A 48 -12.47 -0.11 30.62
N ILE A 49 -13.66 0.29 30.14
CA ILE A 49 -14.07 1.68 29.93
C ILE A 49 -14.98 2.09 31.08
N VAL A 50 -14.42 2.88 32.01
CA VAL A 50 -15.06 3.20 33.30
C VAL A 50 -15.34 4.69 33.50
N ASP A 51 -14.82 5.57 32.65
CA ASP A 51 -14.96 7.02 32.82
C ASP A 51 -15.35 7.76 31.52
N LEU A 52 -15.39 9.09 31.60
CA LEU A 52 -15.77 9.98 30.50
C LEU A 52 -14.58 10.43 29.64
N PHE A 53 -13.35 10.11 30.04
CA PHE A 53 -12.10 10.56 29.43
C PHE A 53 -11.51 9.55 28.45
N PHE A 54 -12.11 8.37 28.31
CA PHE A 54 -11.71 7.43 27.26
C PHE A 54 -11.85 8.09 25.88
N ASP A 55 -10.76 8.13 25.14
CA ASP A 55 -10.67 8.64 23.77
C ASP A 55 -9.45 7.99 23.11
N GLU A 56 -9.70 6.97 22.31
CA GLU A 56 -8.66 6.18 21.65
C GLU A 56 -9.01 5.96 20.19
N THR A 57 -8.00 6.07 19.32
CA THR A 57 -8.10 5.70 17.91
C THR A 57 -7.37 4.39 17.70
N PHE A 58 -8.11 3.37 17.28
CA PHE A 58 -7.60 2.03 17.02
C PHE A 58 -7.26 1.87 15.54
N THR A 59 -6.05 1.41 15.25
CA THR A 59 -5.56 1.15 13.91
C THR A 59 -5.28 -0.34 13.75
N ALA A 60 -5.87 -0.96 12.73
CA ALA A 60 -5.56 -2.33 12.33
C ALA A 60 -4.32 -2.31 11.43
N VAL A 61 -3.24 -2.93 11.89
CA VAL A 61 -1.96 -2.99 11.19
C VAL A 61 -1.79 -4.41 10.66
N PRO A 62 -1.88 -4.65 9.35
CA PRO A 62 -1.70 -5.99 8.80
C PRO A 62 -0.24 -6.45 8.98
N ASP A 63 -0.07 -7.76 9.16
CA ASP A 63 1.25 -8.39 9.10
C ASP A 63 1.72 -8.46 7.63
N THR A 64 3.02 -8.69 7.41
CA THR A 64 3.56 -8.86 6.06
C THR A 64 2.80 -9.95 5.29
N GLY A 65 2.35 -9.62 4.08
CA GLY A 65 1.55 -10.52 3.24
C GLY A 65 0.05 -10.54 3.55
N TYR A 66 -0.42 -9.67 4.44
CA TYR A 66 -1.84 -9.44 4.70
C TYR A 66 -2.25 -8.01 4.35
N ILE A 67 -3.56 -7.84 4.11
CA ILE A 67 -4.22 -6.55 3.99
C ILE A 67 -5.31 -6.43 5.04
N PHE A 68 -5.43 -5.25 5.64
CA PHE A 68 -6.63 -4.90 6.39
C PHE A 68 -7.76 -4.62 5.39
N VAL A 69 -8.81 -5.43 5.42
CA VAL A 69 -9.97 -5.26 4.54
C VAL A 69 -10.93 -4.26 5.16
N GLN A 70 -11.36 -4.52 6.41
CA GLN A 70 -12.35 -3.70 7.09
C GLN A 70 -12.54 -4.09 8.57
N TRP A 71 -13.19 -3.24 9.36
CA TRP A 71 -13.78 -3.63 10.64
C TRP A 71 -15.04 -4.47 10.43
N LYS A 72 -15.05 -5.72 10.94
CA LYS A 72 -16.18 -6.64 10.84
C LYS A 72 -17.33 -6.21 11.73
N LYS A 73 -18.54 -6.29 11.17
CA LYS A 73 -19.77 -6.12 11.93
C LYS A 73 -19.97 -7.31 12.85
N LYS A 74 -20.11 -7.05 14.15
CA LYS A 74 -20.58 -8.02 15.15
C LYS A 74 -21.98 -7.64 15.62
N ALA A 75 -22.88 -8.61 15.72
CA ALA A 75 -24.32 -8.39 15.90
C ALA A 75 -24.62 -7.41 17.06
N GLY A 76 -25.08 -6.21 16.68
CA GLY A 76 -25.59 -5.16 17.59
C GLY A 76 -24.57 -4.48 18.52
N ARG A 77 -23.31 -4.92 18.56
CA ARG A 77 -22.30 -4.43 19.52
C ARG A 77 -20.89 -4.26 18.96
N GLY A 78 -20.72 -4.41 17.64
CA GLY A 78 -19.46 -4.15 16.95
C GLY A 78 -19.32 -2.68 16.55
N PHE A 79 -18.16 -2.08 16.80
CA PHE A 79 -17.86 -0.72 16.40
C PHE A 79 -17.22 -0.64 15.01
N CYS A 80 -17.30 0.56 14.41
CA CYS A 80 -16.63 0.95 13.17
C CYS A 80 -16.95 0.13 11.92
N ALA A 81 -17.89 -0.81 11.97
CA ALA A 81 -18.29 -1.63 10.83
C ALA A 81 -19.34 -0.97 9.90
N THR A 82 -19.48 0.35 9.95
CA THR A 82 -20.39 1.10 9.05
C THR A 82 -19.71 1.36 7.71
N VAL A 83 -20.48 1.57 6.64
CA VAL A 83 -19.93 1.77 5.28
C VAL A 83 -18.85 2.86 5.24
N ASN A 84 -19.03 3.94 5.99
CA ASN A 84 -18.13 5.10 5.98
C ASN A 84 -16.96 4.99 6.96
N GLN A 85 -16.97 4.03 7.89
CA GLN A 85 -15.92 3.92 8.93
C GLN A 85 -15.14 2.60 8.86
N ARG A 86 -15.63 1.60 8.12
CA ARG A 86 -15.07 0.25 8.16
C ARG A 86 -13.67 0.13 7.58
N HIS A 87 -13.22 1.09 6.78
CA HIS A 87 -11.88 1.09 6.19
C HIS A 87 -10.90 2.08 6.85
N SER A 88 -11.35 2.81 7.87
CA SER A 88 -10.55 3.86 8.52
C SER A 88 -10.19 3.46 9.96
N PRO A 89 -9.17 4.09 10.56
CA PRO A 89 -8.93 3.97 12.00
C PRO A 89 -10.21 4.22 12.81
N CYS A 90 -10.43 3.39 13.82
CA CYS A 90 -11.64 3.37 14.61
C CYS A 90 -11.47 4.22 15.87
N ARG A 91 -11.96 5.46 15.86
CA ARG A 91 -11.96 6.31 17.06
C ARG A 91 -13.17 6.03 17.95
N LEU A 92 -12.90 5.71 19.22
CA LEU A 92 -13.89 5.46 20.26
C LEU A 92 -13.64 6.44 21.42
N TYR A 93 -14.67 7.20 21.79
CA TYR A 93 -14.55 8.20 22.85
C TYR A 93 -15.83 8.32 23.67
N THR A 94 -15.73 8.67 24.94
CA THR A 94 -16.87 8.72 25.89
C THR A 94 -17.32 10.12 26.26
N ALA A 95 -16.58 11.16 25.87
CA ALA A 95 -16.86 12.55 26.27
C ALA A 95 -18.28 13.03 25.90
N PHE A 96 -18.90 12.45 24.87
CA PHE A 96 -20.28 12.79 24.46
C PHE A 96 -21.34 12.36 25.49
N ILE A 97 -21.04 11.38 26.35
CA ILE A 97 -21.98 10.85 27.36
C ILE A 97 -22.31 11.93 28.40
N ASP A 98 -21.41 12.88 28.65
CA ASP A 98 -21.68 13.97 29.59
C ASP A 98 -22.85 14.85 29.13
N LYS A 99 -22.97 15.04 27.81
CA LYS A 99 -24.10 15.77 27.18
C LYS A 99 -25.36 14.91 27.04
N GLN A 100 -25.32 13.63 27.38
CA GLN A 100 -26.41 12.67 27.28
C GLN A 100 -26.55 11.86 28.58
N PRO A 101 -27.09 12.44 29.67
CA PRO A 101 -27.12 11.81 30.99
C PRO A 101 -27.80 10.43 31.03
N LYS A 102 -28.70 10.15 30.09
CA LYS A 102 -29.37 8.85 29.91
C LYS A 102 -28.40 7.71 29.54
N LEU A 103 -27.21 8.02 29.02
CA LEU A 103 -26.20 7.05 28.61
C LEU A 103 -25.17 6.76 29.72
N ARG A 104 -25.17 7.52 30.83
CA ARG A 104 -24.27 7.29 31.97
C ARG A 104 -24.32 5.86 32.55
N PRO A 105 -25.48 5.16 32.61
CA PRO A 105 -25.53 3.78 33.06
C PRO A 105 -24.71 2.80 32.20
N LEU A 106 -24.38 3.17 30.96
CA LEU A 106 -23.57 2.33 30.08
C LEU A 106 -22.14 2.16 30.62
N LEU A 107 -21.56 3.21 31.20
CA LEU A 107 -20.19 3.19 31.77
C LEU A 107 -20.09 2.30 33.01
N ALA A 108 -21.18 2.20 33.78
CA ALA A 108 -21.29 1.31 34.94
C ALA A 108 -21.84 -0.08 34.58
N SER A 109 -22.15 -0.34 33.31
CA SER A 109 -22.71 -1.63 32.86
C SER A 109 -21.61 -2.65 32.62
N SER A 110 -21.89 -3.94 32.81
CA SER A 110 -21.00 -5.02 32.39
C SER A 110 -21.13 -5.37 30.89
N GLY A 111 -21.49 -4.39 30.06
CA GLY A 111 -21.71 -4.59 28.64
C GLY A 111 -20.40 -4.86 27.90
N ILE A 112 -20.37 -5.89 27.06
CA ILE A 112 -19.24 -6.18 26.17
C ILE A 112 -19.55 -5.66 24.77
N PHE A 113 -18.64 -4.85 24.24
CA PHE A 113 -18.60 -4.34 22.87
C PHE A 113 -17.38 -4.89 22.15
N PHE A 114 -17.40 -4.85 20.82
CA PHE A 114 -16.39 -5.54 20.01
C PHE A 114 -15.75 -4.63 18.99
N LEU A 115 -14.44 -4.83 18.81
CA LEU A 115 -13.67 -4.33 17.69
C LEU A 115 -12.98 -5.53 17.03
N VAL A 116 -13.26 -5.76 15.74
CA VAL A 116 -12.84 -6.98 15.05
C VAL A 116 -12.31 -6.60 13.67
N PRO A 117 -10.99 -6.58 13.43
CA PRO A 117 -10.46 -6.35 12.10
C PRO A 117 -10.65 -7.60 11.22
N GLU A 118 -10.80 -7.39 9.92
CA GLU A 118 -10.68 -8.41 8.88
C GLU A 118 -9.33 -8.26 8.20
N PHE A 119 -8.51 -9.29 8.30
CA PHE A 119 -7.31 -9.43 7.49
C PHE A 119 -7.52 -10.52 6.45
N THR A 120 -7.02 -10.30 5.23
CA THR A 120 -6.94 -11.33 4.19
C THR A 120 -5.52 -11.40 3.68
N GLU A 121 -5.09 -12.60 3.29
CA GLU A 121 -3.83 -12.75 2.58
C GLU A 121 -3.86 -11.90 1.30
N GLY A 122 -2.83 -11.10 1.14
CA GLY A 122 -2.69 -10.12 0.08
C GLY A 122 -1.55 -9.20 0.44
N ALA A 123 -0.67 -8.91 -0.52
CA ALA A 123 0.32 -7.85 -0.30
C ALA A 123 -0.43 -6.51 -0.29
N GLN A 124 -0.34 -5.76 0.81
CA GLN A 124 -0.52 -4.31 0.70
C GLN A 124 0.58 -3.86 -0.28
N LEU A 125 0.18 -3.29 -1.42
CA LEU A 125 1.15 -2.77 -2.38
C LEU A 125 1.87 -1.59 -1.72
N THR A 126 3.03 -1.86 -1.15
CA THR A 126 3.95 -0.83 -0.67
C THR A 126 4.53 -0.17 -1.91
N LEU A 127 4.07 1.04 -2.24
CA LEU A 127 4.63 1.78 -3.36
C LEU A 127 5.99 2.36 -2.97
N ASN A 128 6.84 2.62 -3.97
CA ASN A 128 7.97 3.51 -3.78
C ASN A 128 7.48 4.93 -3.48
N ASP A 129 8.39 5.71 -2.93
CA ASP A 129 8.18 7.15 -2.78
C ASP A 129 8.36 7.87 -4.12
N THR A 130 8.37 9.20 -4.08
CA THR A 130 8.54 10.05 -5.26
C THR A 130 10.00 10.24 -5.68
N GLY A 131 10.94 10.06 -4.75
CA GLY A 131 12.36 10.37 -4.92
C GLY A 131 12.72 11.85 -4.74
N ILE A 132 11.78 12.73 -4.38
CA ILE A 132 12.02 14.18 -4.27
C ILE A 132 12.84 14.50 -3.01
N THR A 133 14.14 14.77 -3.19
CA THR A 133 15.08 15.04 -2.07
C THR A 133 15.18 16.51 -1.63
N PHE A 134 14.40 17.43 -2.22
CA PHE A 134 14.43 18.86 -1.86
C PHE A 134 13.04 19.45 -1.66
N GLY A 135 12.96 20.50 -0.84
CA GLY A 135 11.71 21.23 -0.59
C GLY A 135 11.60 22.50 -1.45
N ALA A 136 10.46 23.17 -1.39
CA ALA A 136 10.22 24.49 -1.94
C ALA A 136 10.19 25.53 -0.81
N ASP A 137 10.95 26.63 -0.97
CA ASP A 137 10.93 27.76 -0.06
C ASP A 137 9.87 28.78 -0.47
N TYR A 138 9.23 29.38 0.53
CA TYR A 138 8.41 30.57 0.34
C TYR A 138 9.27 31.84 0.53
N PRO A 139 9.10 32.89 -0.30
CA PRO A 139 8.14 33.02 -1.40
C PRO A 139 8.63 32.49 -2.75
N PHE A 140 9.90 32.09 -2.86
CA PHE A 140 10.50 31.50 -4.06
C PHE A 140 11.76 30.71 -3.69
N GLY A 141 12.12 29.74 -4.53
CA GLY A 141 13.37 28.98 -4.43
C GLY A 141 13.18 27.54 -3.97
N ASN A 142 14.27 26.76 -4.06
CA ASN A 142 14.32 25.36 -3.63
C ASN A 142 15.19 25.23 -2.38
N ASN A 143 14.70 24.46 -1.41
CA ASN A 143 15.37 24.09 -0.17
C ASN A 143 16.09 22.75 -0.35
N VAL A 144 17.32 22.80 -0.86
CA VAL A 144 18.14 21.61 -1.13
C VAL A 144 18.54 20.85 0.14
N GLY A 145 18.49 21.49 1.31
CA GLY A 145 18.81 20.84 2.58
C GLY A 145 17.62 20.11 3.20
N CYS A 146 16.43 20.24 2.61
CA CYS A 146 15.17 19.76 3.17
C CYS A 146 14.99 20.09 4.67
N THR A 147 15.25 21.33 5.07
CA THR A 147 15.17 21.75 6.49
C THR A 147 14.28 22.96 6.70
N GLY A 148 13.59 22.99 7.85
CA GLY A 148 12.75 24.10 8.27
C GLY A 148 11.30 23.69 8.57
N ALA A 149 10.60 24.49 9.39
CA ALA A 149 9.25 24.16 9.86
C ALA A 149 8.17 24.12 8.76
N THR A 150 8.39 24.85 7.65
CA THR A 150 7.53 24.80 6.46
C THR A 150 7.90 23.67 5.50
N ILE A 151 9.08 23.06 5.68
CA ILE A 151 9.60 21.97 4.85
C ILE A 151 9.24 20.60 5.43
N SER A 152 9.02 20.48 6.75
CA SER A 152 8.69 19.20 7.39
C SER A 152 7.38 18.55 6.92
N GLN A 153 6.52 19.31 6.23
CA GLN A 153 5.29 18.82 5.61
C GLN A 153 5.45 18.48 4.12
N GLN A 154 6.60 18.78 3.54
CA GLN A 154 6.89 18.55 2.14
C GLN A 154 7.55 17.19 1.94
N ASP A 155 7.55 16.75 0.69
CA ASP A 155 7.89 15.40 0.28
C ASP A 155 9.26 14.95 0.79
N CYS A 156 10.30 15.77 0.54
CA CYS A 156 11.68 15.49 0.93
C CYS A 156 11.92 15.21 2.44
N SER A 157 10.98 15.60 3.30
CA SER A 157 11.06 15.39 4.76
C SER A 157 10.36 14.12 5.21
N ASN A 158 9.69 13.41 4.30
CA ASN A 158 8.79 12.31 4.59
C ASN A 158 9.17 11.09 3.75
N GLY A 159 8.72 9.93 4.21
CA GLY A 159 8.85 8.68 3.47
C GLY A 159 10.30 8.23 3.19
N ARG A 160 10.51 7.47 2.12
CA ARG A 160 11.74 6.71 1.87
C ARG A 160 12.87 7.57 1.28
N ASP A 161 12.56 8.58 0.48
CA ASP A 161 13.57 9.53 0.00
C ASP A 161 14.18 10.38 1.13
N ALA A 162 13.49 10.49 2.27
CA ALA A 162 14.04 11.08 3.50
C ALA A 162 14.78 10.06 4.39
N SER A 163 14.26 8.84 4.54
CA SER A 163 14.73 7.87 5.55
C SER A 163 15.72 6.81 5.05
N ASN A 164 15.78 6.58 3.74
CA ASN A 164 16.51 5.47 3.11
C ASN A 164 17.24 5.87 1.81
N ASN A 165 17.66 7.14 1.72
CA ASN A 165 18.36 7.68 0.55
C ASN A 165 19.88 7.42 0.62
N ASP A 166 20.30 6.19 0.33
CA ASP A 166 21.72 5.82 0.28
C ASP A 166 22.25 5.47 -1.12
N ASP A 167 21.44 5.68 -2.17
CA ASP A 167 21.72 5.52 -3.62
C ASP A 167 22.42 4.21 -4.03
N SER A 168 22.53 3.25 -3.11
CA SER A 168 23.41 2.09 -3.27
C SER A 168 22.81 1.03 -4.19
N ASP A 169 21.49 0.91 -4.17
CA ASP A 169 20.71 -0.03 -4.97
C ASP A 169 19.48 0.63 -5.63
N GLY A 170 19.41 1.96 -5.66
CA GLY A 170 18.36 2.75 -6.30
C GLY A 170 18.41 4.20 -5.81
N HIS A 171 18.11 5.15 -6.70
CA HIS A 171 18.21 6.57 -6.37
C HIS A 171 17.14 7.01 -5.36
N ALA A 172 17.47 7.85 -4.37
CA ALA A 172 16.52 8.56 -3.51
C ALA A 172 15.43 7.68 -2.87
N GLY A 173 15.82 6.62 -2.16
CA GLY A 173 14.90 5.78 -1.38
C GLY A 173 14.26 4.64 -2.18
N PHE A 174 14.45 4.62 -3.50
CA PHE A 174 14.19 3.45 -4.33
C PHE A 174 15.24 2.36 -4.06
N SER A 175 14.85 1.09 -4.21
CA SER A 175 15.76 -0.04 -3.96
C SER A 175 15.44 -1.20 -4.90
N TYR A 176 16.44 -1.60 -5.68
CA TYR A 176 16.30 -2.49 -6.82
C TYR A 176 17.39 -3.58 -6.85
N THR A 177 17.00 -4.75 -7.35
CA THR A 177 17.91 -5.88 -7.56
C THR A 177 17.83 -6.35 -9.01
N LYS A 178 18.96 -6.40 -9.72
CA LYS A 178 19.03 -6.97 -11.07
C LYS A 178 18.93 -8.49 -11.03
N LEU A 179 18.17 -9.07 -11.97
CA LEU A 179 17.98 -10.51 -12.11
C LEU A 179 18.38 -10.98 -13.51
N SER A 180 19.01 -12.15 -13.56
CA SER A 180 19.31 -12.86 -14.82
C SER A 180 18.05 -13.44 -15.48
N THR A 181 18.21 -13.99 -16.69
CA THR A 181 17.15 -14.71 -17.43
C THR A 181 16.54 -15.88 -16.67
N THR A 182 17.24 -16.45 -15.69
CA THR A 182 16.75 -17.56 -14.85
C THR A 182 16.27 -17.09 -13.46
N GLY A 183 16.25 -15.78 -13.20
CA GLY A 183 15.84 -15.22 -11.91
C GLY A 183 16.92 -15.19 -10.84
N ALA A 184 18.17 -15.56 -11.16
CA ALA A 184 19.27 -15.45 -10.22
C ALA A 184 19.64 -13.99 -9.97
N ILE A 185 19.90 -13.64 -8.70
CA ILE A 185 20.34 -12.31 -8.26
C ILE A 185 21.69 -11.98 -8.89
N LEU A 186 21.80 -10.78 -9.44
CA LEU A 186 23.02 -10.23 -10.03
C LEU A 186 23.54 -9.07 -9.19
N SER A 187 24.81 -8.71 -9.41
CA SER A 187 25.36 -7.48 -8.83
C SER A 187 24.69 -6.24 -9.43
N ALA A 188 24.64 -5.15 -8.67
CA ALA A 188 24.14 -3.86 -9.17
C ALA A 188 24.91 -3.36 -10.41
N ALA A 189 26.21 -3.70 -10.48
CA ALA A 189 27.09 -3.37 -11.60
C ALA A 189 26.97 -4.32 -12.82
N ALA A 190 26.09 -5.33 -12.79
CA ALA A 190 25.89 -6.21 -13.92
C ALA A 190 25.42 -5.42 -15.16
N ALA A 191 26.14 -5.61 -16.27
CA ALA A 191 25.82 -5.00 -17.56
C ALA A 191 24.62 -5.72 -18.22
N ASP A 192 24.58 -7.04 -18.10
CA ASP A 192 23.52 -7.88 -18.66
C ASP A 192 22.58 -8.37 -17.56
N PHE A 193 21.29 -8.09 -17.73
CA PHE A 193 20.21 -8.56 -16.87
C PHE A 193 18.90 -8.55 -17.66
N SER A 194 17.88 -9.26 -17.19
CA SER A 194 16.62 -9.42 -17.91
C SER A 194 15.42 -8.94 -17.11
N CYS A 195 15.55 -8.82 -15.79
CA CYS A 195 14.52 -8.27 -14.94
C CYS A 195 15.12 -7.44 -13.80
N VAL A 196 14.26 -6.64 -13.19
CA VAL A 196 14.57 -5.82 -12.02
C VAL A 196 13.54 -6.16 -10.94
N ARG A 197 13.97 -6.65 -9.79
CA ARG A 197 13.13 -6.73 -8.60
C ARG A 197 13.14 -5.38 -7.91
N ASP A 198 11.97 -4.88 -7.58
CA ASP A 198 11.79 -3.80 -6.63
C ASP A 198 11.69 -4.40 -5.22
N ASN A 199 12.65 -4.05 -4.37
CA ASN A 199 12.79 -4.62 -3.04
C ASN A 199 11.74 -4.06 -2.06
N ASN A 200 11.13 -2.91 -2.38
CA ASN A 200 10.13 -2.26 -1.53
C ASN A 200 8.72 -2.73 -1.86
N THR A 201 8.36 -2.81 -3.16
CA THR A 201 7.05 -3.34 -3.60
C THR A 201 7.01 -4.87 -3.63
N GLY A 202 8.18 -5.52 -3.75
CA GLY A 202 8.31 -6.96 -3.99
C GLY A 202 8.04 -7.37 -5.44
N LEU A 203 7.67 -6.43 -6.32
CA LEU A 203 7.36 -6.69 -7.71
C LEU A 203 8.62 -6.97 -8.52
N VAL A 204 8.47 -7.78 -9.58
CA VAL A 204 9.53 -8.03 -10.55
C VAL A 204 9.12 -7.44 -11.89
N TRP A 205 10.00 -6.65 -12.46
CA TRP A 205 9.77 -5.89 -13.69
C TRP A 205 10.61 -6.44 -14.83
N GLU A 206 10.01 -6.51 -16.01
CA GLU A 206 10.73 -6.79 -17.25
C GLU A 206 11.78 -5.70 -17.50
N ALA A 207 13.01 -6.05 -17.86
CA ALA A 207 13.98 -5.11 -18.42
C ALA A 207 13.79 -5.01 -19.95
N LYS A 208 13.85 -3.80 -20.49
CA LYS A 208 13.75 -3.57 -21.94
C LYS A 208 15.09 -3.75 -22.62
N THR A 209 15.05 -3.99 -23.93
CA THR A 209 16.24 -4.26 -24.75
C THR A 209 16.20 -3.44 -26.04
N ASP A 210 17.35 -3.19 -26.64
CA ASP A 210 17.50 -2.60 -27.98
C ASP A 210 17.79 -3.66 -29.07
N LEU A 211 17.95 -4.93 -28.68
CA LEU A 211 18.36 -6.05 -29.54
C LEU A 211 17.25 -6.69 -30.40
N GLY A 212 16.12 -6.01 -30.57
CA GLY A 212 14.91 -6.56 -31.21
C GLY A 212 14.13 -7.55 -30.33
N GLY A 213 13.21 -8.30 -30.95
CA GLY A 213 12.36 -9.28 -30.25
C GLY A 213 11.15 -8.66 -29.52
N ILE A 214 10.45 -9.49 -28.73
CA ILE A 214 9.21 -9.07 -28.05
C ILE A 214 9.46 -8.04 -26.93
N HIS A 215 10.66 -8.01 -26.35
CA HIS A 215 11.08 -7.13 -25.25
C HIS A 215 11.73 -5.83 -25.72
N ASN A 216 11.62 -5.50 -27.01
CA ASN A 216 12.27 -4.34 -27.58
C ASN A 216 11.65 -3.02 -27.08
N GLU A 217 12.48 -2.02 -26.78
CA GLU A 217 12.06 -0.68 -26.32
C GLU A 217 11.20 0.10 -27.32
N ALA A 218 11.31 -0.21 -28.62
CA ALA A 218 10.56 0.45 -29.68
C ALA A 218 9.19 -0.20 -29.93
N ASN A 219 8.89 -1.34 -29.32
CA ASN A 219 7.60 -2.00 -29.48
C ASN A 219 6.49 -1.17 -28.84
N THR A 220 5.42 -0.94 -29.60
CA THR A 220 4.22 -0.25 -29.16
C THR A 220 2.98 -1.07 -29.45
N TYR A 221 1.95 -0.85 -28.65
CA TYR A 221 0.75 -1.65 -28.63
C TYR A 221 -0.46 -0.75 -28.43
N ARG A 222 -1.57 -1.12 -29.07
CA ARG A 222 -2.88 -0.61 -28.67
C ARG A 222 -3.32 -1.26 -27.37
N TRP A 223 -4.21 -0.57 -26.66
CA TRP A 223 -4.58 -1.00 -25.32
C TRP A 223 -5.58 -2.16 -25.34
N GLY A 224 -5.32 -3.18 -24.53
CA GLY A 224 -6.25 -4.28 -24.27
C GLY A 224 -5.67 -5.66 -24.53
N GLY A 225 -6.53 -6.69 -24.50
CA GLY A 225 -6.10 -8.09 -24.59
C GLY A 225 -5.90 -8.74 -23.22
N LYS A 226 -4.98 -9.70 -23.16
CA LYS A 226 -4.69 -10.47 -21.94
C LYS A 226 -4.19 -9.55 -20.84
N THR A 227 -4.63 -9.82 -19.61
CA THR A 227 -4.24 -9.09 -18.39
C THR A 227 -4.75 -7.65 -18.26
N ALA A 228 -5.51 -7.13 -19.23
CA ALA A 228 -6.27 -5.89 -19.04
C ALA A 228 -7.33 -6.07 -17.93
N LEU A 229 -7.53 -5.07 -17.06
CA LEU A 229 -8.41 -5.15 -15.89
C LEU A 229 -9.84 -4.63 -16.12
N GLY A 230 -10.23 -4.38 -17.36
CA GLY A 230 -11.55 -3.85 -17.70
C GLY A 230 -12.66 -4.90 -17.78
N SER A 231 -13.91 -4.45 -17.60
CA SER A 231 -15.09 -5.31 -17.59
C SER A 231 -15.71 -5.55 -18.98
N GLY A 232 -14.89 -5.48 -20.05
CA GLY A 232 -15.33 -5.72 -21.42
C GLY A 232 -16.10 -4.58 -22.11
N TRP A 233 -16.09 -3.36 -21.54
CA TRP A 233 -16.63 -2.16 -22.18
C TRP A 233 -15.63 -1.52 -23.13
N GLY A 234 -16.06 -1.15 -24.34
CA GLY A 234 -15.22 -0.60 -25.40
C GLY A 234 -14.44 -1.67 -26.16
N GLU A 235 -13.70 -1.25 -27.18
CA GLU A 235 -12.83 -2.15 -27.95
C GLU A 235 -11.55 -2.48 -27.15
N TYR A 236 -11.05 -3.69 -27.36
CA TYR A 236 -9.81 -4.20 -26.78
C TYR A 236 -8.96 -4.73 -27.90
N TYR A 237 -7.71 -4.30 -27.95
CA TYR A 237 -6.77 -4.73 -28.97
C TYR A 237 -5.80 -5.74 -28.38
N SER A 238 -5.73 -6.95 -28.93
CA SER A 238 -4.88 -8.03 -28.43
C SER A 238 -3.39 -7.86 -28.77
N ASP A 239 -2.95 -6.65 -29.12
CA ASP A 239 -1.64 -6.37 -29.69
C ASP A 239 -0.51 -6.77 -28.72
N TRP A 240 -0.66 -6.47 -27.42
CA TRP A 240 0.35 -6.81 -26.41
C TRP A 240 0.32 -8.29 -25.99
N ASN A 241 -0.61 -9.12 -26.48
CA ASN A 241 -0.69 -10.53 -26.11
C ASN A 241 0.60 -11.26 -26.45
N VAL A 242 1.26 -10.88 -27.55
CA VAL A 242 2.55 -11.48 -27.95
C VAL A 242 3.62 -11.29 -26.89
N LEU A 243 3.64 -10.13 -26.22
CA LEU A 243 4.58 -9.81 -25.15
C LEU A 243 4.24 -10.61 -23.89
N VAL A 244 2.97 -10.62 -23.48
CA VAL A 244 2.50 -11.37 -22.30
C VAL A 244 2.72 -12.88 -22.46
N ASP A 245 2.28 -13.45 -23.58
CA ASP A 245 2.36 -14.90 -23.83
C ASP A 245 3.79 -15.35 -24.04
N GLY A 246 4.59 -14.57 -24.77
CA GLY A 246 6.00 -14.86 -25.00
C GLY A 246 6.80 -14.88 -23.69
N SER A 247 6.60 -13.88 -22.83
CA SER A 247 7.27 -13.79 -21.53
C SER A 247 6.90 -14.95 -20.60
N ASN A 248 5.61 -15.32 -20.56
CA ASN A 248 5.12 -16.42 -19.73
C ASN A 248 5.56 -17.78 -20.27
N THR A 249 5.56 -17.98 -21.59
CA THR A 249 6.02 -19.23 -22.21
C THR A 249 7.51 -19.43 -22.01
N ALA A 250 8.30 -18.35 -22.10
CA ALA A 250 9.75 -18.39 -21.87
C ALA A 250 10.12 -18.51 -20.39
N ALA A 251 9.15 -18.37 -19.48
CA ALA A 251 9.39 -18.22 -18.04
C ALA A 251 10.47 -17.16 -17.77
N LEU A 252 10.32 -15.96 -18.34
CA LEU A 252 11.31 -14.90 -18.24
C LEU A 252 11.69 -14.64 -16.77
N CYS A 253 13.00 -14.70 -16.47
CA CYS A 253 13.55 -14.57 -15.12
C CYS A 253 13.02 -15.61 -14.12
N GLY A 254 12.59 -16.78 -14.61
CA GLY A 254 11.99 -17.83 -13.80
C GLY A 254 10.50 -17.62 -13.47
N TYR A 255 9.87 -16.55 -13.97
CA TYR A 255 8.47 -16.21 -13.69
C TYR A 255 7.57 -16.47 -14.89
N ALA A 256 6.35 -16.94 -14.62
CA ALA A 256 5.34 -17.28 -15.63
C ALA A 256 3.96 -16.65 -15.32
N ASP A 257 3.94 -15.61 -14.50
CA ASP A 257 2.76 -14.79 -14.14
C ASP A 257 2.88 -13.34 -14.64
N TRP A 258 3.68 -13.10 -15.68
CA TRP A 258 3.87 -11.80 -16.29
C TRP A 258 2.56 -11.22 -16.80
N ARG A 259 2.33 -9.95 -16.48
CA ARG A 259 1.15 -9.18 -16.85
C ARG A 259 1.49 -7.73 -17.09
N VAL A 260 0.57 -7.01 -17.73
CA VAL A 260 0.64 -5.54 -17.78
C VAL A 260 0.34 -4.99 -16.37
N PRO A 261 1.12 -4.00 -15.87
CA PRO A 261 0.97 -3.44 -14.53
C PRO A 261 -0.29 -2.58 -14.41
N THR A 262 -0.81 -2.45 -13.20
CA THR A 262 -1.81 -1.40 -12.91
C THR A 262 -1.18 -0.01 -12.96
N THR A 263 -2.00 1.04 -13.00
CA THR A 263 -1.51 2.42 -13.02
C THR A 263 -0.65 2.70 -11.80
N ARG A 264 -1.09 2.28 -10.61
CA ARG A 264 -0.35 2.48 -9.35
C ARG A 264 0.98 1.76 -9.33
N GLU A 265 1.03 0.54 -9.86
CA GLU A 265 2.30 -0.19 -9.95
C GLU A 265 3.26 0.52 -10.90
N LEU A 266 2.77 1.01 -12.04
CA LEU A 266 3.61 1.71 -13.01
C LEU A 266 4.08 3.08 -12.49
N GLU A 267 3.20 3.82 -11.79
CA GLU A 267 3.54 5.05 -11.07
C GLU A 267 4.62 4.82 -10.01
N SER A 268 4.67 3.63 -9.40
CA SER A 268 5.72 3.29 -8.41
C SER A 268 7.14 3.23 -8.99
N LEU A 269 7.30 3.30 -10.32
CA LEU A 269 8.60 3.40 -10.97
C LEU A 269 9.01 4.86 -11.25
N VAL A 270 8.09 5.81 -11.11
CA VAL A 270 8.35 7.21 -11.45
C VAL A 270 9.24 7.82 -10.38
N ASN A 271 10.42 8.29 -10.78
CA ASN A 271 11.34 9.05 -9.94
C ASN A 271 11.30 10.53 -10.37
N LEU A 272 10.68 11.37 -9.55
CA LEU A 272 10.41 12.79 -9.83
C LEU A 272 11.62 13.71 -9.57
N ASN A 273 12.75 13.18 -9.10
CA ASN A 273 14.01 13.90 -8.98
C ASN A 273 14.86 13.81 -10.24
N ARG A 274 14.33 13.18 -11.30
CA ARG A 274 14.99 12.98 -12.57
C ARG A 274 14.03 13.32 -13.69
N ASP A 275 14.58 13.79 -14.80
CA ASP A 275 13.88 14.11 -16.04
C ASP A 275 14.47 13.33 -17.22
N ASP A 276 13.64 13.02 -18.21
CA ASP A 276 14.02 12.41 -19.50
C ASP A 276 14.95 11.17 -19.42
N PRO A 277 14.46 9.99 -19.00
CA PRO A 277 13.15 9.71 -18.42
C PRO A 277 13.13 9.80 -16.87
N THR A 278 11.94 10.03 -16.32
CA THR A 278 11.56 10.05 -14.89
C THR A 278 11.56 8.64 -14.26
N ILE A 279 12.65 7.89 -14.40
CA ILE A 279 12.85 6.53 -13.84
C ILE A 279 14.33 6.30 -13.54
N ASP A 280 14.67 5.36 -12.66
CA ASP A 280 16.07 4.98 -12.44
C ASP A 280 16.66 4.25 -13.66
N THR A 281 17.36 4.99 -14.52
CA THR A 281 17.96 4.47 -15.76
C THR A 281 19.13 3.49 -15.55
N THR A 282 19.64 3.35 -14.32
CA THR A 282 20.67 2.35 -13.99
C THR A 282 20.09 0.94 -13.92
N PHE A 283 18.83 0.85 -13.47
CA PHE A 283 18.09 -0.41 -13.34
C PHE A 283 17.10 -0.61 -14.48
N PHE A 284 16.40 0.44 -14.92
CA PHE A 284 15.47 0.38 -16.03
C PHE A 284 16.10 0.92 -17.31
N VAL A 285 17.12 0.21 -17.77
CA VAL A 285 17.76 0.47 -19.07
C VAL A 285 16.72 0.41 -20.19
N HIS A 286 16.98 1.13 -21.28
CA HIS A 286 16.14 1.11 -22.48
C HIS A 286 14.68 1.54 -22.21
N THR A 287 14.47 2.41 -21.22
CA THR A 287 13.18 3.08 -21.02
C THR A 287 13.14 4.35 -21.85
N ALA A 288 12.22 4.42 -22.81
CA ALA A 288 11.98 5.66 -23.53
C ALA A 288 11.23 6.67 -22.64
N ALA A 289 11.58 7.96 -22.74
CA ALA A 289 10.77 9.06 -22.25
C ALA A 289 9.49 9.19 -23.10
N ALA A 290 8.46 8.43 -22.73
CA ALA A 290 7.23 8.29 -23.50
C ALA A 290 6.08 7.75 -22.64
N ASP A 291 4.90 7.63 -23.24
CA ASP A 291 3.73 7.01 -22.62
C ASP A 291 3.83 5.48 -22.59
N PHE A 292 3.48 4.92 -21.43
CA PHE A 292 3.38 3.50 -21.18
C PHE A 292 1.97 3.16 -20.71
N TRP A 293 1.34 2.21 -21.38
CA TRP A 293 0.05 1.68 -20.99
C TRP A 293 0.12 0.97 -19.63
N SER A 294 -0.88 1.23 -18.79
CA SER A 294 -1.24 0.36 -17.67
C SER A 294 -2.37 -0.59 -18.09
N ALA A 295 -2.65 -1.61 -17.29
CA ALA A 295 -3.78 -2.50 -17.45
C ALA A 295 -5.11 -1.88 -16.97
N SER A 296 -5.08 -0.68 -16.38
CA SER A 296 -6.26 -0.07 -15.76
C SER A 296 -7.16 0.60 -16.81
N PRO A 297 -8.46 0.29 -16.85
CA PRO A 297 -9.41 1.00 -17.70
C PRO A 297 -9.73 2.39 -17.14
N ALA A 298 -10.14 3.33 -18.01
CA ALA A 298 -10.82 4.54 -17.57
C ALA A 298 -12.20 4.21 -16.99
N ALA A 299 -12.61 4.90 -15.93
CA ALA A 299 -13.82 4.56 -15.17
C ALA A 299 -15.13 4.89 -15.92
N ASP A 300 -15.07 5.81 -16.88
CA ASP A 300 -16.21 6.32 -17.64
C ASP A 300 -16.63 5.42 -18.82
N GLY A 301 -15.90 4.33 -19.09
CA GLY A 301 -16.25 3.36 -20.13
C GLY A 301 -16.11 3.89 -21.57
N SER A 302 -15.36 4.97 -21.74
CA SER A 302 -15.29 5.85 -22.92
C SER A 302 -14.47 5.35 -24.12
N GLY A 303 -13.85 4.17 -24.03
CA GLY A 303 -12.80 3.78 -24.98
C GLY A 303 -11.42 4.35 -24.63
N TYR A 304 -11.26 4.95 -23.44
CA TYR A 304 -9.97 5.36 -22.89
C TYR A 304 -9.41 4.37 -21.85
N ALA A 305 -8.12 4.52 -21.56
CA ALA A 305 -7.42 3.80 -20.52
C ALA A 305 -6.28 4.62 -19.89
N TRP A 306 -5.81 4.16 -18.73
CA TRP A 306 -4.73 4.79 -18.01
C TRP A 306 -3.36 4.48 -18.62
N HIS A 307 -2.54 5.52 -18.75
CA HIS A 307 -1.12 5.42 -19.05
C HIS A 307 -0.29 6.25 -18.06
N VAL A 308 1.00 5.95 -17.98
CA VAL A 308 2.00 6.73 -17.25
C VAL A 308 3.01 7.25 -18.25
N ASN A 309 3.31 8.54 -18.17
CA ASN A 309 4.27 9.21 -19.02
C ASN A 309 5.63 9.30 -18.30
N PHE A 310 6.65 8.64 -18.85
CA PHE A 310 8.00 8.66 -18.26
C PHE A 310 8.83 9.87 -18.71
N ASP A 311 8.34 10.73 -19.61
CA ASP A 311 9.02 12.00 -19.94
C ASP A 311 8.88 13.00 -18.78
N ALA A 312 7.67 13.13 -18.23
CA ALA A 312 7.32 14.12 -17.21
C ALA A 312 6.76 13.54 -15.90
N GLY A 313 6.60 12.22 -15.79
CA GLY A 313 6.28 11.54 -14.53
C GLY A 313 4.82 11.64 -14.09
N TYR A 314 3.90 11.98 -14.99
CA TYR A 314 2.46 12.03 -14.68
C TYR A 314 1.72 10.78 -15.20
N SER A 315 0.52 10.56 -14.69
CA SER A 315 -0.43 9.58 -15.21
C SER A 315 -1.70 10.25 -15.73
N TYR A 316 -2.37 9.61 -16.68
CA TYR A 316 -3.58 10.14 -17.29
C TYR A 316 -4.51 9.04 -17.75
N ASP A 317 -5.82 9.25 -17.64
CA ASP A 317 -6.86 8.25 -17.94
C ASP A 317 -7.53 8.40 -19.31
N TRP A 318 -7.23 9.46 -20.06
CA TRP A 318 -7.78 9.72 -21.41
C TRP A 318 -6.90 9.21 -22.55
N GLY A 319 -6.11 8.16 -22.33
CA GLY A 319 -5.38 7.52 -23.42
C GLY A 319 -6.35 6.80 -24.35
N ASP A 320 -6.43 7.21 -25.62
CA ASP A 320 -7.21 6.51 -26.65
C ASP A 320 -6.64 5.11 -26.88
N ARG A 321 -7.47 4.08 -26.67
CA ARG A 321 -7.06 2.68 -26.78
C ARG A 321 -6.58 2.30 -28.18
N GLU A 322 -6.92 3.07 -29.22
CA GLU A 322 -6.41 2.92 -30.58
C GLU A 322 -4.98 3.44 -30.77
N THR A 323 -4.47 4.20 -29.79
CA THR A 323 -3.12 4.73 -29.83
C THR A 323 -2.10 3.66 -29.48
N PHE A 324 -1.00 3.65 -30.24
CA PHE A 324 0.14 2.77 -29.99
C PHE A 324 1.06 3.38 -28.94
N MET A 325 1.08 2.80 -27.73
CA MET A 325 1.99 3.20 -26.65
C MET A 325 2.81 2.01 -26.15
N ARG A 326 3.83 2.26 -25.33
CA ARG A 326 4.73 1.21 -24.84
C ARG A 326 4.08 0.43 -23.70
N VAL A 327 4.61 -0.75 -23.41
CA VAL A 327 4.20 -1.59 -22.28
C VAL A 327 5.45 -2.14 -21.63
N ARG A 328 5.52 -2.16 -20.30
CA ARG A 328 6.52 -2.91 -19.51
C ARG A 328 5.76 -3.91 -18.65
N LEU A 329 6.16 -5.19 -18.67
CA LEU A 329 5.49 -6.20 -17.87
C LEU A 329 5.96 -6.18 -16.41
N VAL A 330 5.08 -6.66 -15.54
CA VAL A 330 5.31 -6.90 -14.12
C VAL A 330 4.88 -8.33 -13.75
N SER A 331 5.56 -8.91 -12.77
CA SER A 331 5.23 -10.17 -12.09
C SER A 331 5.09 -9.91 -10.59
N THR A 332 4.24 -10.70 -9.93
CA THR A 332 3.84 -10.53 -8.52
C THR A 332 4.51 -11.50 -7.56
N ALA A 333 5.49 -12.27 -8.01
CA ALA A 333 5.79 -13.54 -7.38
C ALA A 333 6.45 -13.42 -5.98
N LYS A 334 5.64 -13.86 -5.01
CA LYS A 334 5.86 -14.55 -3.72
C LYS A 334 7.28 -15.03 -3.43
#